data_AF-A0AAW8ZQB2-F1
#
_entry.id   AF-A0AAW8ZQB2-F1
#
_cell.length_a   1.000
_cell.length_b   1.000
_cell.length_c   1.000
_cell.angle_alpha   90.00
_cell.angle_beta   90.00
_cell.angle_gamma   90.00
#
_symmetry.space_group_name_H-M   'P 1'
#
loop_
_entity.id
_entity.type
_entity.pdbx_description
1 polymer ?
#
loop_
_entity_poly.entity_id
_entity_poly.type
_entity_poly.pdbx_seq_one_letter_code
_entity_poly.pdbx_strand_id
1 'polypeptide(L)'
;MFEKNFRANTGSFGYTSVANIRDVSINDKSLTPSLSDIELREYRQRPDIKSESSASDFVRLIWAYLIALYQASEMSKPKGNHLGFLLLDEPGQHSMSQESQRALFKTLIASPNLQSIVAASFDESPSIFNYVTDGVAHKLISWEGKLIAPL
;
A
#
# COMPACT_ATOMS: atom_id res chain seq x y z
N MET A 1 -7.13 16.95 5.87
CA MET A 1 -7.54 16.15 4.69
C MET A 1 -6.59 14.97 4.48
N PHE A 2 -5.28 15.22 4.43
CA PHE A 2 -4.26 14.18 4.31
C PHE A 2 -4.37 13.06 5.35
N GLU A 3 -4.36 13.38 6.64
CA GLU A 3 -4.50 12.37 7.71
C GLU A 3 -5.82 11.57 7.65
N LYS A 4 -6.91 12.22 7.24
CA LYS A 4 -8.21 11.54 7.06
C LYS A 4 -8.12 10.45 5.97
N ASN A 5 -7.53 10.80 4.83
CA ASN A 5 -7.30 9.86 3.73
C ASN A 5 -6.32 8.77 4.12
N PHE A 6 -5.26 9.12 4.84
CA PHE A 6 -4.29 8.16 5.37
C PHE A 6 -4.97 7.11 6.27
N ARG A 7 -5.75 7.52 7.26
CA ARG A 7 -6.51 6.60 8.13
C ARG A 7 -7.50 5.73 7.35
N ALA A 8 -8.20 6.31 6.37
CA ALA A 8 -9.14 5.57 5.54
C ALA A 8 -8.44 4.48 4.73
N ASN A 9 -7.32 4.81 4.08
CA ASN A 9 -6.51 3.86 3.33
C ASN A 9 -5.93 2.77 4.24
N THR A 10 -5.36 3.15 5.39
CA THR A 10 -4.82 2.19 6.39
C THR A 10 -5.87 1.18 6.84
N GLY A 11 -7.08 1.63 7.16
CA GLY A 11 -8.19 0.74 7.51
C GLY A 11 -8.60 -0.18 6.36
N SER A 12 -8.64 0.35 5.12
CA SER A 12 -9.00 -0.44 3.93
C SER A 12 -7.99 -1.54 3.58
N PHE A 13 -6.72 -1.37 3.97
CA PHE A 13 -5.66 -2.34 3.71
C PHE A 13 -5.54 -3.43 4.79
N GLY A 14 -6.42 -3.42 5.80
CA GLY A 14 -6.44 -4.45 6.83
C GLY A 14 -5.35 -4.29 7.89
N TYR A 15 -4.96 -3.05 8.20
CA TYR A 15 -4.04 -2.76 9.31
C TYR A 15 -4.68 -3.14 10.66
N THR A 16 -3.96 -3.87 11.51
CA THR A 16 -4.49 -4.41 12.77
C THR A 16 -3.63 -4.16 14.00
N SER A 17 -2.44 -3.56 13.84
CA SER A 17 -1.50 -3.29 14.94
C SER A 17 -2.00 -2.25 15.98
N VAL A 18 -3.17 -1.64 15.78
CA VAL A 18 -3.82 -0.76 16.77
C VAL A 18 -5.26 -1.18 17.00
N ALA A 19 -5.74 -0.99 18.23
CA ALA A 19 -7.15 -1.20 18.58
C ALA A 19 -8.07 -0.16 17.94
N ASN A 20 -7.60 1.08 17.77
CA ASN A 20 -8.35 2.17 17.19
C ASN A 20 -7.57 2.84 16.06
N ILE A 21 -8.12 2.85 14.85
CA ILE A 21 -7.51 3.48 13.68
C ILE A 21 -7.22 4.98 13.87
N ARG A 22 -7.87 5.63 14.84
CA ARG A 22 -7.61 7.03 15.21
C ARG A 22 -6.23 7.24 15.85
N ASP A 23 -5.65 6.19 16.43
CA ASP A 23 -4.32 6.22 17.05
C ASP A 23 -3.20 6.32 16.01
N VAL A 24 -3.52 5.98 14.74
CA VAL A 24 -2.67 6.23 13.59
C VAL A 24 -2.82 7.70 13.18
N SER A 25 -1.73 8.45 13.22
CA SER A 25 -1.69 9.88 12.86
C SER A 25 -0.52 10.19 11.93
N ILE A 26 -0.48 11.42 11.43
CA ILE A 26 0.69 11.96 10.75
C ILE A 26 1.29 13.02 11.66
N ASN A 27 2.59 12.91 11.95
CA ASN A 27 3.28 13.91 12.75
C ASN A 27 3.32 15.24 12.00
N ASP A 28 2.78 16.32 12.59
CA ASP A 28 2.67 17.63 11.93
C ASP A 28 4.03 18.27 11.57
N LYS A 29 5.12 17.86 12.23
CA LYS A 29 6.46 18.41 12.00
C LYS A 29 7.25 17.58 10.99
N SER A 30 7.34 16.27 11.21
CA SER A 30 8.13 15.40 10.33
C SER A 30 7.35 14.95 9.10
N LEU A 31 6.02 15.14 9.09
CA LEU A 31 5.10 14.64 8.08
C LEU A 31 5.22 13.13 7.88
N THR A 32 5.72 12.41 8.88
CA THR A 32 5.82 10.95 8.83
C THR A 32 4.68 10.31 9.63
N PRO A 33 4.26 9.10 9.26
CA PRO A 33 3.21 8.44 10.01
C PRO A 33 3.70 8.01 11.42
N SER A 34 2.80 8.15 12.40
CA SER A 34 3.04 7.95 13.83
C SER A 34 1.91 7.18 14.49
N LEU A 35 2.22 6.53 15.62
CA LEU A 35 1.29 5.85 16.50
C LEU A 35 1.34 6.50 17.87
N SER A 36 0.27 7.18 18.28
CA SER A 36 0.18 7.82 19.61
C SER A 36 1.45 8.62 19.98
N ASP A 37 1.87 9.51 19.07
CA ASP A 37 3.07 10.37 19.15
C ASP A 37 4.43 9.68 19.05
N ILE A 38 4.47 8.35 18.88
CA ILE A 38 5.68 7.61 18.55
C ILE A 38 5.78 7.51 17.03
N GLU A 39 6.86 8.02 16.45
CA GLU A 39 7.11 7.82 15.03
C GLU A 39 7.31 6.34 14.72
N LEU A 40 6.76 5.86 13.60
CA LEU A 40 6.78 4.42 13.28
C LEU A 40 8.20 3.83 13.16
N ARG A 41 9.18 4.65 12.80
CA ARG A 41 10.60 4.27 12.77
C ARG A 41 11.14 3.93 14.16
N GLU A 42 10.68 4.63 15.19
CA GLU A 42 11.04 4.37 16.59
C GLU A 42 10.21 3.21 17.15
N TYR A 43 8.95 3.09 16.71
CA TYR A 43 8.09 1.95 17.05
C TYR A 43 8.75 0.63 16.64
N ARG A 44 9.33 0.54 15.43
CA ARG A 44 10.09 -0.64 14.96
C ARG A 44 11.31 -1.00 15.81
N GLN A 45 11.91 -0.05 16.52
CA GLN A 45 13.08 -0.32 17.37
C GLN A 45 12.70 -0.93 18.72
N ARG A 46 11.40 -1.05 19.03
CA ARG A 46 10.95 -1.73 20.24
C ARG A 46 10.96 -3.25 20.04
N PRO A 47 11.78 -4.00 20.81
CA PRO A 47 12.00 -5.43 20.63
C PRO A 47 10.79 -6.31 20.95
N ASP A 48 9.72 -5.75 21.51
CA ASP A 48 8.52 -6.48 21.92
C ASP A 48 7.51 -6.70 20.77
N ILE A 49 7.74 -6.10 19.60
CA ILE A 49 6.89 -6.29 18.42
C ILE A 49 7.49 -7.43 17.56
N LYS A 50 7.60 -8.62 18.17
CA LYS A 50 8.04 -9.86 17.51
C LYS A 50 6.89 -10.47 16.70
N SER A 51 6.60 -9.99 15.49
CA SER A 51 5.77 -10.76 14.56
C SER A 51 5.91 -10.30 13.11
N GLU A 52 5.75 -11.22 12.16
CA GLU A 52 5.56 -10.90 10.73
C GLU A 52 4.36 -9.97 10.49
N SER A 53 3.37 -10.00 11.41
CA SER A 53 2.22 -9.10 11.39
C SER A 53 2.60 -7.62 11.47
N SER A 54 3.65 -7.26 12.20
CA SER A 54 4.09 -5.85 12.31
C SER A 54 4.85 -5.37 11.08
N ALA A 55 5.58 -6.27 10.43
CA ALA A 55 6.29 -5.97 9.19
C ALA A 55 5.31 -5.71 8.04
N SER A 56 4.31 -6.59 7.85
CA SER A 56 3.24 -6.39 6.86
C SER A 56 2.42 -5.14 7.16
N ASP A 57 2.07 -4.89 8.42
CA ASP A 57 1.33 -3.69 8.81
C ASP A 57 2.11 -2.39 8.55
N PHE A 58 3.44 -2.41 8.70
CA PHE A 58 4.25 -1.27 8.30
C PHE A 58 4.21 -1.01 6.79
N VAL A 59 4.26 -2.07 5.97
CA VAL A 59 4.13 -1.94 4.52
C VAL A 59 2.75 -1.36 4.15
N ARG A 60 1.68 -1.79 4.82
CA ARG A 60 0.34 -1.20 4.66
C ARG A 60 0.31 0.30 4.97
N LEU A 61 1.05 0.75 5.99
CA LEU A 61 1.18 2.18 6.31
C LEU A 61 1.95 2.95 5.22
N ILE A 62 2.99 2.36 4.61
CA ILE A 62 3.68 2.98 3.46
C ILE A 62 2.68 3.18 2.32
N TRP A 63 1.92 2.15 1.95
CA TRP A 63 0.93 2.26 0.89
C TRP A 63 -0.11 3.35 1.19
N ALA A 64 -0.67 3.32 2.39
CA ALA A 64 -1.69 4.27 2.83
C ALA A 64 -1.17 5.69 2.78
N TYR A 65 0.07 5.92 3.20
CA TYR A 65 0.72 7.22 3.20
C TYR A 65 0.94 7.75 1.78
N LEU A 66 1.54 6.94 0.89
CA LEU A 66 1.81 7.33 -0.50
C LEU A 66 0.53 7.69 -1.25
N ILE A 67 -0.51 6.86 -1.12
CA ILE A 67 -1.79 7.09 -1.78
C ILE A 67 -2.52 8.29 -1.16
N ALA A 68 -2.47 8.46 0.17
CA ALA A 68 -3.07 9.62 0.82
C ALA A 68 -2.39 10.93 0.43
N LEU A 69 -1.08 10.91 0.17
CA LEU A 69 -0.32 12.07 -0.29
C LEU A 69 -0.78 12.50 -1.69
N TYR A 70 -0.92 11.53 -2.60
CA TYR A 70 -1.54 11.76 -3.92
C TYR A 70 -2.95 12.34 -3.78
N GLN A 71 -3.82 11.71 -2.98
CA GLN A 71 -5.21 12.15 -2.80
C GLN A 71 -5.27 13.56 -2.22
N ALA A 72 -4.43 13.88 -1.23
CA ALA A 72 -4.35 15.22 -0.65
C ALA A 72 -3.93 16.26 -1.69
N SER A 73 -2.94 15.94 -2.52
CA SER A 73 -2.51 16.81 -3.63
C SER A 73 -3.64 17.04 -4.64
N GLU A 74 -4.33 15.98 -5.06
CA GLU A 74 -5.41 16.05 -6.05
C GLU A 74 -6.63 16.84 -5.56
N MET A 75 -6.97 16.70 -4.27
CA MET A 75 -8.16 17.33 -3.67
C MET A 75 -7.92 18.76 -3.17
N SER A 76 -6.66 19.22 -3.13
CA SER A 76 -6.31 20.57 -2.66
C SER A 76 -6.68 21.66 -3.67
N LYS A 77 -6.90 22.89 -3.18
CA LYS A 77 -7.09 24.08 -4.00
C LYS A 77 -6.13 25.19 -3.54
N PRO A 78 -5.12 25.58 -4.35
CA PRO A 78 -4.77 25.01 -5.65
C PRO A 78 -4.34 23.55 -5.55
N LYS A 79 -4.41 22.82 -6.67
CA LYS A 79 -3.94 21.44 -6.79
C LYS A 79 -2.46 21.36 -6.41
N GLY A 80 -2.07 20.32 -5.68
CA GLY A 80 -0.68 20.13 -5.28
C GLY A 80 0.22 19.67 -6.42
N ASN A 81 1.53 19.58 -6.14
CA ASN A 81 2.57 19.27 -7.12
C ASN A 81 2.90 17.76 -7.24
N HIS A 82 2.02 16.87 -6.79
CA HIS A 82 2.27 15.43 -6.89
C HIS A 82 2.39 14.99 -8.36
N LEU A 83 3.39 14.17 -8.67
CA LEU A 83 3.72 13.73 -10.04
C LEU A 83 2.60 12.93 -10.72
N GLY A 84 1.69 12.34 -9.93
CA GLY A 84 0.61 11.49 -10.45
C GLY A 84 1.11 10.12 -10.91
N PHE A 85 2.25 9.68 -10.38
CA PHE A 85 2.88 8.40 -10.72
C PHE A 85 3.30 7.64 -9.46
N LEU A 86 3.10 6.32 -9.44
CA LEU A 86 3.64 5.40 -8.43
C LEU A 86 4.26 4.17 -9.10
N LEU A 87 5.43 3.77 -8.62
CA LEU A 87 6.06 2.50 -8.93
C LEU A 87 6.17 1.69 -7.64
N LEU A 88 5.60 0.50 -7.62
CA LEU A 88 5.64 -0.42 -6.50
C LEU A 88 6.35 -1.70 -6.94
N ASP A 89 7.46 -2.01 -6.30
CA ASP A 89 8.20 -3.25 -6.52
C ASP A 89 7.89 -4.23 -5.39
N GLU A 90 7.32 -5.37 -5.75
CA GLU A 90 6.87 -6.44 -4.86
C GLU A 90 6.14 -5.94 -3.61
N PRO A 91 5.03 -5.16 -3.76
CA PRO A 91 4.35 -4.58 -2.60
C PRO A 91 3.88 -5.66 -1.62
N GLY A 92 3.57 -6.86 -2.12
CA GLY A 92 3.07 -8.00 -1.35
C GLY A 92 4.10 -8.73 -0.46
N GLN A 93 5.35 -8.26 -0.35
CA GLN A 93 6.33 -8.92 0.51
C GLN A 93 5.97 -8.89 2.01
N HIS A 94 6.70 -9.70 2.79
CA HIS A 94 6.54 -9.85 4.25
C HIS A 94 5.21 -10.46 4.70
N SER A 95 4.80 -11.57 4.08
CA SER A 95 3.59 -12.32 4.48
C SER A 95 2.30 -11.49 4.39
N MET A 96 2.21 -10.59 3.39
CA MET A 96 1.03 -9.76 3.16
C MET A 96 -0.17 -10.60 2.74
N SER A 97 -1.34 -10.31 3.30
CA SER A 97 -2.56 -11.05 2.92
C SER A 97 -3.02 -10.70 1.50
N GLN A 98 -3.63 -11.68 0.82
CA GLN A 98 -4.17 -11.50 -0.52
C GLN A 98 -5.27 -10.43 -0.56
N GLU A 99 -6.07 -10.31 0.52
CA GLU A 99 -7.08 -9.27 0.70
C GLU A 99 -6.43 -7.87 0.72
N SER A 100 -5.28 -7.73 1.37
CA SER A 100 -4.56 -6.46 1.47
C SER A 100 -4.03 -6.03 0.09
N GLN A 101 -3.43 -6.96 -0.66
CA GLN A 101 -2.98 -6.71 -2.04
C GLN A 101 -4.15 -6.37 -2.97
N ARG A 102 -5.27 -7.08 -2.83
CA ARG A 102 -6.50 -6.81 -3.59
C ARG A 102 -7.04 -5.42 -3.31
N ALA A 103 -7.07 -5.01 -2.04
CA ALA A 103 -7.49 -3.68 -1.64
C ALA A 103 -6.55 -2.60 -2.23
N LEU A 104 -5.24 -2.83 -2.24
CA LEU A 104 -4.28 -1.95 -2.90
C LEU A 104 -4.62 -1.78 -4.39
N PHE A 105 -4.79 -2.87 -5.16
CA PHE A 105 -5.06 -2.78 -6.60
C PHE A 105 -6.39 -2.07 -6.91
N LYS A 106 -7.44 -2.35 -6.12
CA LYS A 106 -8.72 -1.64 -6.26
C LYS A 106 -8.56 -0.13 -6.02
N THR A 107 -7.78 0.27 -5.02
CA THR A 107 -7.53 1.69 -4.72
C THR A 107 -6.72 2.38 -5.82
N LEU A 108 -5.72 1.70 -6.39
CA LEU A 108 -4.94 2.24 -7.51
C LEU A 108 -5.82 2.45 -8.76
N ILE A 109 -6.66 1.48 -9.12
CA ILE A 109 -7.59 1.62 -10.27
C ILE A 109 -8.64 2.70 -10.03
N ALA A 110 -9.13 2.85 -8.80
CA ALA A 110 -10.09 3.89 -8.45
C ALA A 110 -9.50 5.32 -8.51
N SER A 111 -8.20 5.47 -8.79
CA SER A 111 -7.47 6.74 -8.86
C SER A 111 -7.09 7.07 -10.32
N PRO A 112 -8.01 7.60 -11.16
CA PRO A 112 -7.82 7.69 -12.61
C PRO A 112 -6.67 8.62 -13.03
N ASN A 113 -6.32 9.62 -12.21
CA ASN A 113 -5.20 10.54 -12.48
C ASN A 113 -3.88 10.07 -11.84
N LEU A 114 -3.80 8.81 -11.40
CA LEU A 114 -2.62 8.20 -10.81
C LEU A 114 -2.15 7.04 -11.67
N GLN A 115 -1.11 7.24 -12.46
CA GLN A 115 -0.46 6.15 -13.17
C GLN A 115 0.29 5.28 -12.16
N SER A 116 -0.06 4.00 -12.09
CA SER A 116 0.56 3.06 -11.16
C SER A 116 1.18 1.90 -11.93
N ILE A 117 2.45 1.61 -11.67
CA ILE A 117 3.15 0.42 -12.14
C ILE A 117 3.42 -0.46 -10.93
N VAL A 118 3.00 -1.72 -11.01
CA VAL A 118 3.21 -2.69 -9.94
C VAL A 118 3.94 -3.90 -10.51
N ALA A 119 5.13 -4.19 -9.99
CA ALA A 119 5.76 -5.48 -10.14
C ALA A 119 5.34 -6.34 -8.93
N ALA A 120 4.68 -7.46 -9.16
CA ALA A 120 4.19 -8.32 -8.08
C ALA A 120 4.30 -9.79 -8.48
N SER A 121 4.69 -10.60 -7.50
CA SER A 121 4.65 -12.06 -7.55
C SER A 121 3.36 -12.61 -6.92
N PHE A 122 2.94 -13.79 -7.37
CA PHE A 122 1.72 -14.47 -6.89
C PHE A 122 1.99 -15.94 -6.55
N ASP A 123 3.18 -16.24 -6.00
CA ASP A 123 3.60 -17.60 -5.60
C ASP A 123 3.38 -18.68 -6.69
N GLU A 124 3.59 -18.30 -7.95
CA GLU A 124 3.35 -19.16 -9.12
C GLU A 124 1.91 -19.71 -9.22
N SER A 125 0.95 -19.07 -8.55
CA SER A 125 -0.42 -19.55 -8.43
C SER A 125 -1.41 -18.71 -9.26
N PRO A 126 -2.00 -19.27 -10.33
CA PRO A 126 -3.04 -18.60 -11.10
C PRO A 126 -4.30 -18.30 -10.27
N SER A 127 -4.60 -19.11 -9.24
CA SER A 127 -5.77 -18.87 -8.39
C SER A 127 -5.59 -17.63 -7.52
N ILE A 128 -4.38 -17.39 -7.00
CA ILE A 128 -4.05 -16.18 -6.24
C ILE A 128 -4.14 -14.96 -7.16
N PHE A 129 -3.54 -15.02 -8.35
CA PHE A 129 -3.64 -13.96 -9.35
C PHE A 129 -5.10 -13.59 -9.63
N ASN A 130 -5.94 -14.58 -9.93
CA ASN A 130 -7.36 -14.37 -10.23
C ASN A 130 -8.10 -13.78 -9.02
N TYR A 131 -7.83 -14.26 -7.81
CA TYR A 131 -8.47 -13.74 -6.60
C TYR A 131 -8.11 -12.29 -6.32
N VAL A 132 -6.82 -11.93 -6.42
CA VAL A 132 -6.31 -10.59 -6.16
C VAL A 132 -6.74 -9.59 -7.25
N THR A 133 -6.83 -10.04 -8.50
CA THR A 133 -7.23 -9.20 -9.65
C THR A 133 -8.73 -9.23 -9.96
N ASP A 134 -9.53 -9.97 -9.19
CA ASP A 134 -10.97 -9.99 -9.39
C ASP A 134 -11.58 -8.60 -9.09
N GLY A 135 -12.41 -8.11 -10.02
CA GLY A 135 -12.96 -6.74 -10.02
C GLY A 135 -11.95 -5.63 -10.34
N VAL A 136 -10.72 -5.96 -10.74
CA VAL A 136 -9.69 -5.02 -11.21
C VAL A 136 -9.70 -5.06 -12.74
N ALA A 137 -10.14 -3.98 -13.40
CA ALA A 137 -10.17 -3.94 -14.86
C ALA A 137 -8.74 -3.96 -15.42
N HIS A 138 -8.36 -5.04 -16.10
CA HIS A 138 -7.01 -5.21 -16.63
C HIS A 138 -7.01 -6.00 -17.95
N LYS A 139 -5.94 -5.85 -18.72
CA LYS A 139 -5.62 -6.69 -19.87
C LYS A 139 -4.52 -7.65 -19.45
N LEU A 140 -4.82 -8.94 -19.38
CA LEU A 140 -3.80 -9.96 -19.12
C LEU A 140 -2.95 -10.19 -20.38
N ILE A 141 -1.64 -10.06 -20.24
CA ILE A 141 -0.66 -10.44 -21.26
C ILE A 141 0.15 -11.60 -20.67
N SER A 142 -0.07 -12.79 -21.20
CA SER A 142 0.64 -14.01 -20.80
C SER A 142 1.73 -14.36 -21.81
N TRP A 143 2.80 -15.00 -21.33
CA TRP A 143 3.88 -15.53 -22.15
C TRP A 143 4.03 -17.03 -21.90
N GLU A 144 4.18 -17.81 -22.96
CA GLU A 144 4.43 -19.25 -22.86
C GLU A 144 5.94 -19.53 -22.91
N GLY A 145 6.43 -20.37 -21.98
CA GLY A 145 7.85 -20.69 -21.86
C GLY A 145 8.65 -19.70 -21.01
N LYS A 146 9.98 -19.82 -21.03
CA LYS A 146 10.86 -18.96 -20.25
C LYS A 146 11.07 -17.62 -20.97
N LEU A 147 10.94 -16.52 -20.23
CA LEU A 147 11.30 -15.17 -20.69
C LEU A 147 12.78 -15.05 -21.04
N ILE A 148 13.63 -15.82 -20.34
CA ILE A 148 15.07 -15.90 -20.58
C ILE A 148 15.43 -17.39 -20.76
N ALA A 149 15.98 -17.75 -21.91
CA ALA A 149 16.48 -19.08 -22.21
C ALA A 149 17.96 -19.01 -22.63
N PRO A 150 18.77 -20.05 -22.35
CA PRO A 150 20.10 -20.17 -22.96
C PRO A 150 19.97 -20.15 -24.47
N LEU A 151 20.92 -19.49 -25.14
CA LEU A 151 21.11 -19.61 -26.58
C LEU A 151 21.49 -21.04 -26.96
#